data_AF-A0A7S0E8X4-F1
#
_entry.id   AF-A0A7S0E8X4-F1
#
_cell.length_a   1.000
_cell.length_b   1.000
_cell.length_c   1.000
_cell.angle_alpha   90.00
_cell.angle_beta   90.00
_cell.angle_gamma   90.00
#
_symmetry.space_group_name_H-M   'P 1'
#
loop_
_entity.id
_entity.type
_entity.pdbx_description
1 polymer ?
#
loop_
_entity_poly.entity_id
_entity_poly.type
_entity_poly.pdbx_seq_one_letter_code
_entity_poly.pdbx_strand_id
1 'polypeptide(L)'
;VKAAKGEALACCIAIDRMAARATKVAVVQCPSGNLVLLISPSNQTGTMLITVDDSSGSLNHQGIPGHDKFDTEEDAISWCSSRFCSGKPVQSIVRGHAFLGMVVTPQQVLVLVAVEVRKDPLPAGHAICTVTRAKWIKGSLLG
;
A
#
# COMPACT_ATOMS: atom_id res chain seq x y z
N VAL A 1 -4.87 8.29 30.02
CA VAL A 1 -4.17 8.63 28.76
C VAL A 1 -5.22 8.94 27.70
N LYS A 2 -5.38 10.21 27.33
CA LYS A 2 -6.44 10.68 26.43
C LYS A 2 -6.05 10.26 25.01
N ALA A 3 -6.82 9.38 24.39
CA ALA A 3 -6.62 8.99 23.00
C ALA A 3 -6.81 10.24 22.11
N ALA A 4 -5.73 10.74 21.55
CA ALA A 4 -5.80 11.76 20.53
C ALA A 4 -6.50 11.15 19.31
N LYS A 5 -7.70 11.63 18.98
CA LYS A 5 -8.29 11.52 17.63
C LYS A 5 -7.34 12.26 16.69
N GLY A 6 -6.36 11.56 16.16
CA GLY A 6 -5.49 12.07 15.10
C GLY A 6 -6.23 11.97 13.78
N GLU A 7 -7.07 12.93 13.46
CA GLU A 7 -7.36 13.25 12.06
C GLU A 7 -6.09 13.86 11.47
N ALA A 8 -5.21 13.00 10.97
CA ALA A 8 -4.09 13.43 10.13
C ALA A 8 -4.66 13.78 8.76
N LEU A 9 -5.16 15.01 8.60
CA LEU A 9 -5.34 15.64 7.30
C LEU A 9 -3.96 16.02 6.75
N ALA A 10 -3.20 15.02 6.34
CA ALA A 10 -2.03 15.24 5.49
C ALA A 10 -2.58 15.54 4.08
N CYS A 11 -2.55 16.81 3.68
CA CYS A 11 -2.81 17.20 2.30
C CYS A 11 -1.61 16.76 1.44
N CYS A 12 -1.53 15.47 1.13
CA CYS A 12 -0.57 14.96 0.17
C CYS A 12 -1.09 15.30 -1.22
N ILE A 13 -0.55 16.36 -1.82
CA ILE A 13 -0.81 16.70 -3.22
C ILE A 13 0.12 15.86 -4.08
N ALA A 14 -0.43 14.93 -4.84
CA ALA A 14 0.30 14.22 -5.89
C ALA A 14 -0.14 14.76 -7.25
N ILE A 15 0.83 15.06 -8.12
CA ILE A 15 0.56 15.35 -9.54
C ILE A 15 0.58 14.01 -10.26
N ASP A 16 -0.58 13.58 -10.74
CA ASP A 16 -0.69 12.39 -11.58
C ASP A 16 -0.86 12.82 -13.05
N ARG A 17 -0.44 11.97 -13.98
CA ARG A 17 -0.98 12.08 -15.34
C ARG A 17 -2.43 11.61 -15.27
N MET A 18 -3.33 12.25 -16.01
CA MET A 18 -4.56 11.60 -16.46
C MET A 18 -4.18 10.53 -17.50
N ALA A 19 -3.47 9.50 -17.04
CA ALA A 19 -3.23 8.30 -17.79
C ALA A 19 -4.55 7.52 -17.90
N ALA A 20 -4.71 6.73 -18.97
CA ALA A 20 -5.83 5.79 -19.09
C ALA A 20 -5.93 4.83 -17.90
N ARG A 21 -4.82 4.65 -17.16
CA ARG A 21 -4.72 3.81 -15.97
C ARG A 21 -4.22 4.63 -14.79
N ALA A 22 -5.00 4.67 -13.71
CA ALA A 22 -4.57 5.28 -12.45
C ALA A 22 -3.66 4.33 -11.64
N THR A 23 -2.75 4.89 -10.85
CA THR A 23 -2.00 4.13 -9.85
C THR A 23 -2.98 3.52 -8.84
N LYS A 24 -2.74 2.26 -8.48
CA LYS A 24 -3.49 1.53 -7.45
C LYS A 24 -2.53 1.03 -6.39
N VAL A 25 -2.98 1.09 -5.14
CA VAL A 25 -2.27 0.54 -3.98
C VAL A 25 -3.20 -0.39 -3.23
N ALA A 26 -2.72 -1.56 -2.83
CA ALA A 26 -3.42 -2.43 -1.91
C ALA A 26 -2.47 -2.82 -0.77
N VAL A 27 -2.95 -2.80 0.46
CA VAL A 27 -2.23 -3.33 1.61
C VAL A 27 -2.92 -4.60 2.04
N VAL A 28 -2.22 -5.72 1.88
CA VAL A 28 -2.65 -7.04 2.29
C VAL A 28 -2.16 -7.28 3.71
N GLN A 29 -3.07 -7.72 4.58
CA GLN A 29 -2.77 -8.11 5.95
C GLN A 29 -2.89 -9.63 6.07
N CYS A 30 -1.82 -10.30 6.45
CA CYS A 30 -1.84 -11.72 6.78
C CYS A 30 -2.40 -11.96 8.19
N PRO A 31 -2.93 -13.16 8.48
CA PRO A 31 -3.39 -13.51 9.83
C PRO A 31 -2.31 -13.42 10.93
N SER A 32 -1.03 -13.46 10.57
CA SER A 32 0.08 -13.21 11.51
C SER A 32 0.21 -11.76 11.94
N GLY A 33 -0.44 -10.84 11.24
CA GLY A 33 -0.27 -9.39 11.40
C GLY A 33 0.74 -8.78 10.43
N ASN A 34 1.45 -9.58 9.63
CA ASN A 34 2.40 -9.06 8.66
C ASN A 34 1.68 -8.30 7.54
N LEU A 35 2.29 -7.23 7.05
CA LEU A 35 1.75 -6.40 5.98
C LEU A 35 2.55 -6.58 4.69
N VAL A 36 1.83 -6.59 3.58
CA VAL A 36 2.40 -6.58 2.23
C VAL A 36 1.76 -5.44 1.45
N LEU A 37 2.57 -4.60 0.84
CA LEU A 37 2.13 -3.54 -0.05
C LEU A 37 2.16 -4.03 -1.50
N LEU A 38 1.06 -3.86 -2.19
CA LEU A 38 0.93 -4.10 -3.62
C LEU A 38 0.75 -2.75 -4.30
N ILE A 39 1.59 -2.44 -5.29
CA ILE A 39 1.55 -1.17 -6.03
C ILE A 39 1.50 -1.46 -7.51
N SER A 40 0.47 -0.97 -8.19
CA SER A 40 0.31 -1.01 -9.64
C SER A 40 0.42 0.42 -10.20
N PRO A 41 1.61 0.89 -10.60
CA PRO A 41 1.81 2.27 -11.03
C PRO A 41 1.15 2.57 -12.37
N SER A 42 0.68 3.80 -12.57
CA SER A 42 0.02 4.24 -13.81
C SER A 42 0.88 4.10 -15.08
N ASN A 43 2.22 4.17 -14.94
CA ASN A 43 3.17 4.26 -16.05
C ASN A 43 3.78 2.93 -16.52
N GLN A 44 3.52 1.81 -15.82
CA GLN A 44 4.08 0.49 -16.16
C GLN A 44 3.00 -0.57 -16.05
N THR A 45 3.02 -1.62 -16.86
CA THR A 45 2.10 -2.76 -16.67
C THR A 45 2.52 -3.61 -15.48
N GLY A 46 1.55 -4.23 -14.81
CA GLY A 46 1.80 -5.13 -13.67
C GLY A 46 1.64 -4.50 -12.29
N THR A 47 1.91 -5.34 -11.29
CA THR A 47 1.82 -5.08 -9.86
C THR A 47 3.13 -5.47 -9.18
N MET A 48 3.68 -4.55 -8.40
CA MET A 48 4.84 -4.79 -7.56
C MET A 48 4.38 -5.19 -6.17
N LEU A 49 5.05 -6.17 -5.58
CA LEU A 49 4.89 -6.57 -4.20
C LEU A 49 6.09 -6.03 -3.40
N ILE A 50 5.79 -5.42 -2.26
CA ILE A 50 6.78 -4.86 -1.34
C ILE A 50 6.43 -5.40 0.05
N THR A 51 7.34 -6.15 0.66
CA THR A 51 7.15 -6.68 2.02
C THR A 51 7.71 -5.74 3.06
N VAL A 52 7.17 -5.81 4.27
CA VAL A 52 7.80 -5.25 5.47
C VAL A 52 8.60 -6.38 6.12
N ASP A 53 9.88 -6.16 6.37
CA ASP A 53 10.72 -7.10 7.12
C ASP A 53 10.27 -7.13 8.59
N ASP A 54 9.91 -8.30 9.09
CA ASP A 54 9.30 -8.44 10.41
C ASP A 54 10.27 -8.09 11.56
N SER A 55 11.59 -8.11 11.32
CA SER A 55 12.60 -7.85 12.35
C SER A 55 13.06 -6.40 12.42
N SER A 56 13.15 -5.73 11.27
CA SER A 56 13.68 -4.37 11.14
C SER A 56 12.61 -3.34 10.81
N GLY A 57 11.43 -3.78 10.33
CA GLY A 57 10.41 -2.92 9.76
C GLY A 57 10.81 -2.29 8.41
N SER A 58 11.88 -2.76 7.78
CA SER A 58 12.36 -2.23 6.49
C SER A 58 11.49 -2.69 5.33
N LEU A 59 11.30 -1.84 4.32
CA LEU A 59 10.62 -2.24 3.09
C LEU A 59 11.57 -3.04 2.18
N ASN A 60 11.10 -4.16 1.64
CA ASN A 60 11.90 -5.03 0.77
C ASN A 60 11.21 -5.23 -0.60
N HIS A 61 11.96 -4.96 -1.66
CA HIS A 61 11.59 -5.19 -3.06
C HIS A 61 12.87 -5.44 -3.88
N GLN A 62 12.90 -6.52 -4.64
CA GLN A 62 14.04 -6.97 -5.46
C GLN A 62 13.77 -6.83 -6.97
N GLY A 63 12.51 -6.74 -7.38
CA GLY A 63 12.10 -6.53 -8.76
C GLY A 63 12.22 -7.78 -9.65
N ILE A 64 12.10 -8.96 -9.06
CA ILE A 64 12.19 -10.29 -9.67
C ILE A 64 10.79 -10.75 -10.13
N PRO A 65 10.58 -11.03 -11.44
CA PRO A 65 9.33 -11.58 -11.95
C PRO A 65 8.90 -12.88 -11.26
N GLY A 66 7.62 -12.99 -10.91
CA GLY A 66 7.06 -14.15 -10.22
C GLY A 66 7.43 -14.27 -8.73
N HIS A 67 8.24 -13.34 -8.22
CA HIS A 67 8.57 -13.21 -6.80
C HIS A 67 7.98 -11.94 -6.21
N ASP A 68 8.28 -10.78 -6.80
CA ASP A 68 7.76 -9.49 -6.34
C ASP A 68 7.30 -8.55 -7.48
N LYS A 69 7.23 -9.09 -8.70
CA LYS A 69 6.55 -8.50 -9.85
C LYS A 69 5.57 -9.50 -10.44
N PHE A 70 4.34 -9.04 -10.62
CA PHE A 70 3.20 -9.83 -11.09
C PHE A 70 2.47 -9.09 -12.19
N ASP A 71 1.73 -9.81 -13.04
CA ASP A 71 0.94 -9.20 -14.12
C ASP A 71 -0.33 -8.53 -13.58
N THR A 72 -0.93 -9.09 -12.53
CA THR A 72 -2.17 -8.59 -11.92
C THR A 72 -2.05 -8.43 -10.40
N GLU A 73 -2.98 -7.67 -9.81
CA GLU A 73 -3.10 -7.58 -8.34
C GLU A 73 -3.51 -8.93 -7.75
N GLU A 74 -4.39 -9.65 -8.44
CA GLU A 74 -4.93 -10.94 -8.05
C GLU A 74 -3.83 -12.02 -7.98
N ASP A 75 -2.92 -12.05 -8.96
CA ASP A 75 -1.76 -12.95 -8.93
C ASP A 75 -0.86 -12.67 -7.74
N ALA A 76 -0.61 -11.38 -7.45
CA ALA A 76 0.18 -10.97 -6.31
C ALA A 76 -0.48 -11.34 -4.96
N ILE A 77 -1.81 -11.20 -4.85
CA ILE A 77 -2.57 -11.62 -3.66
C ILE A 77 -2.51 -13.14 -3.49
N SER A 78 -2.66 -13.91 -4.57
CA SER A 78 -2.57 -15.36 -4.55
C SER A 78 -1.18 -15.84 -4.11
N TRP A 79 -0.14 -15.22 -4.65
CA TRP A 79 1.24 -15.46 -4.23
C TRP A 79 1.44 -15.10 -2.75
N CYS A 80 0.95 -13.94 -2.31
CA CYS A 80 1.03 -13.51 -0.92
C CYS A 80 0.33 -14.51 0.03
N SER A 81 -0.87 -14.99 -0.32
CA SER A 81 -1.58 -15.97 0.49
C SER A 81 -0.80 -17.29 0.60
N SER A 82 -0.27 -17.80 -0.52
CA SER A 82 0.45 -19.07 -0.54
C SER A 82 1.82 -19.02 0.15
N ARG A 83 2.60 -17.96 -0.05
CA ARG A 83 3.99 -17.87 0.45
C ARG A 83 4.13 -17.06 1.72
N PHE A 84 3.53 -15.89 1.78
CA PHE A 84 3.75 -14.93 2.87
C PHE A 84 2.77 -15.16 4.04
N CYS A 85 1.51 -15.48 3.77
CA CYS A 85 0.52 -15.82 4.79
C CYS A 85 0.51 -17.32 5.15
N SER A 86 1.56 -18.07 4.79
CA SER A 86 1.71 -19.51 5.07
C SER A 86 0.53 -20.37 4.58
N GLY A 87 0.00 -20.07 3.39
CA GLY A 87 -1.15 -20.77 2.81
C GLY A 87 -2.50 -20.43 3.42
N LYS A 88 -2.56 -19.51 4.40
CA LYS A 88 -3.81 -19.06 5.00
C LYS A 88 -4.46 -17.96 4.14
N PRO A 89 -5.80 -17.86 4.15
CA PRO A 89 -6.47 -16.74 3.52
C PRO A 89 -6.01 -15.42 4.16
N VAL A 90 -5.89 -14.39 3.32
CA VAL A 90 -5.56 -13.03 3.78
C VAL A 90 -6.63 -12.54 4.75
N GLN A 91 -6.22 -11.87 5.83
CA GLN A 91 -7.14 -11.38 6.86
C GLN A 91 -7.93 -10.18 6.37
N SER A 92 -7.26 -9.24 5.72
CA SER A 92 -7.90 -8.06 5.13
C SER A 92 -7.09 -7.49 3.98
N ILE A 93 -7.75 -6.74 3.11
CA ILE A 93 -7.12 -5.99 2.03
C ILE A 93 -7.66 -4.56 2.08
N VAL A 94 -6.78 -3.57 2.20
CA VAL A 94 -7.14 -2.15 2.12
C VAL A 94 -6.65 -1.60 0.79
N ARG A 95 -7.58 -1.23 -0.09
CA ARG A 95 -7.28 -0.63 -1.39
C ARG A 95 -7.32 0.89 -1.33
N GLY A 96 -6.47 1.53 -2.10
CA GLY A 96 -6.34 2.98 -2.21
C GLY A 96 -5.58 3.42 -3.45
N HIS A 97 -5.23 4.69 -3.47
CA HIS A 97 -4.63 5.39 -4.60
C HIS A 97 -3.13 5.63 -4.44
N ALA A 98 -2.65 5.74 -3.20
CA ALA A 98 -1.25 6.00 -2.91
C ALA A 98 -0.84 5.48 -1.53
N PHE A 99 0.39 5.01 -1.43
CA PHE A 99 1.11 4.81 -0.17
C PHE A 99 1.69 6.17 0.25
N LEU A 100 1.27 6.67 1.40
CA LEU A 100 1.67 8.00 1.88
C LEU A 100 2.88 7.95 2.83
N GLY A 101 3.13 6.79 3.43
CA GLY A 101 4.25 6.59 4.34
C GLY A 101 4.01 5.48 5.34
N MET A 102 5.03 5.24 6.17
CA MET A 102 5.02 4.20 7.18
C MET A 102 5.72 4.67 8.45
N VAL A 103 5.24 4.19 9.59
CA VAL A 103 5.86 4.40 10.90
C VAL A 103 6.16 3.03 11.51
N VAL A 104 7.38 2.85 11.98
CA VAL A 104 7.85 1.63 12.63
C VAL A 104 8.04 1.91 14.13
N THR A 105 7.55 0.99 14.95
CA THR A 105 7.75 0.94 16.40
C THR A 105 8.33 -0.43 16.76
N PRO A 106 8.89 -0.64 17.96
CA PRO A 106 9.56 -1.90 18.29
C PRO A 106 8.72 -3.19 18.13
N GLN A 107 7.39 -3.09 18.10
CA GLN A 107 6.50 -4.26 18.04
C GLN A 107 5.51 -4.19 16.87
N GLN A 108 5.42 -3.05 16.19
CA GLN A 108 4.33 -2.76 15.27
C GLN A 108 4.79 -1.86 14.14
N VAL A 109 4.17 -2.06 12.99
CA VAL A 109 4.29 -1.19 11.82
C VAL A 109 2.93 -0.57 11.51
N LEU A 110 2.92 0.71 11.14
CA LEU A 110 1.74 1.46 10.74
C LEU A 110 1.94 1.97 9.31
N VAL A 111 1.11 1.53 8.38
CA VAL A 111 1.14 1.96 6.98
C VAL A 111 0.00 2.93 6.71
N LEU A 112 0.30 4.09 6.12
CA LEU A 112 -0.70 5.11 5.76
C LEU A 112 -1.01 5.04 4.26
N VAL A 113 -2.30 4.88 3.93
CA VAL A 113 -2.79 4.78 2.54
C VAL A 113 -3.84 5.85 2.29
N ALA A 114 -3.73 6.55 1.15
CA ALA A 114 -4.80 7.39 0.61
C ALA A 114 -5.90 6.49 0.03
N VAL A 115 -7.03 6.35 0.73
CA VAL A 115 -8.14 5.48 0.29
C VAL A 115 -9.12 6.20 -0.62
N GLU A 116 -9.22 7.53 -0.49
CA GLU A 116 -9.97 8.38 -1.43
C GLU A 116 -9.17 9.63 -1.78
N VAL A 117 -9.29 10.02 -3.05
CA VAL A 117 -8.71 11.24 -3.59
C VAL A 117 -9.74 11.99 -4.42
N ARG A 118 -9.74 13.32 -4.32
CA ARG A 118 -10.41 14.22 -5.26
C ARG A 118 -9.41 14.61 -6.34
N LYS A 119 -9.82 14.48 -7.61
CA LYS A 119 -8.98 14.79 -8.77
C LYS A 119 -9.42 16.12 -9.38
N ASP A 120 -8.49 17.07 -9.45
CA ASP A 120 -8.68 18.34 -10.14
C ASP A 120 -7.84 18.33 -11.42
N PRO A 121 -8.44 18.42 -12.62
CA PRO A 121 -7.71 18.35 -13.86
C PRO A 121 -6.80 19.58 -14.04
N LEU A 122 -5.64 19.34 -14.65
CA LEU A 122 -4.65 20.34 -15.06
C LEU A 122 -4.45 20.31 -16.58
N PRO A 123 -3.93 21.40 -17.18
CA PRO A 123 -3.51 21.41 -18.57
C PRO A 123 -2.55 20.27 -18.92
N ALA A 124 -2.47 19.93 -20.21
CA ALA A 124 -1.62 18.85 -20.73
C ALA A 124 -1.94 17.44 -20.18
N GLY A 125 -3.18 17.21 -19.75
CA GLY A 125 -3.63 15.88 -19.30
C GLY A 125 -3.02 15.46 -17.97
N HIS A 126 -2.76 16.41 -17.08
CA HIS A 126 -2.35 16.15 -15.70
C HIS A 126 -3.53 16.33 -14.75
N ALA A 127 -3.40 15.90 -13.49
CA ALA A 127 -4.36 16.19 -12.45
C ALA A 127 -3.68 16.34 -11.08
N ILE A 128 -4.21 17.25 -10.26
CA ILE A 128 -3.93 17.34 -8.83
C ILE A 128 -4.81 16.32 -8.11
N CYS A 129 -4.20 15.38 -7.41
CA CYS A 129 -4.89 14.47 -6.52
C CYS A 129 -4.81 15.01 -5.09
N THR A 130 -5.94 15.45 -4.54
CA THR A 130 -6.07 15.84 -3.13
C THR A 130 -6.59 14.64 -2.33
N VAL A 131 -5.86 14.19 -1.31
CA VAL A 131 -6.34 13.12 -0.42
C VAL A 131 -7.53 13.63 0.39
N THR A 132 -8.70 13.01 0.22
CA THR A 132 -9.91 13.32 0.99
C THR A 132 -10.12 12.36 2.15
N ARG A 133 -9.59 11.13 2.04
CA ARG A 133 -9.57 10.16 3.12
C ARG A 133 -8.31 9.31 3.09
N ALA A 134 -7.69 9.16 4.26
CA ALA A 134 -6.57 8.26 4.48
C ALA A 134 -6.91 7.22 5.54
N LYS A 135 -6.21 6.09 5.52
CA LYS A 135 -6.36 5.01 6.50
C LYS A 135 -5.01 4.52 6.97
N TRP A 136 -4.86 4.41 8.29
CA TRP A 136 -3.77 3.68 8.91
C TRP A 136 -4.09 2.19 8.97
N ILE A 137 -3.16 1.36 8.51
CA ILE A 137 -3.22 -0.10 8.62
C ILE A 137 -2.13 -0.52 9.58
N LYS A 138 -2.52 -1.29 10.60
CA LYS A 138 -1.62 -1.77 11.64
C LYS A 138 -1.15 -3.18 11.31
N GLY A 139 0.15 -3.39 11.40
CA GLY A 139 0.79 -4.69 11.37
C GLY A 139 1.57 -4.99 12.64
N SER A 140 1.94 -6.25 12.78
CA SER A 140 2.81 -6.76 13.85
C SER A 140 4.23 -6.90 13.32
N LEU A 141 5.22 -6.62 14.18
CA LEU A 141 6.62 -6.95 13.95
C LEU A 141 7.05 -7.99 14.99
N LEU A 142 8.02 -8.82 14.65
CA LEU A 142 8.67 -9.72 15.59
C LEU A 142 9.63 -8.87 16.43
N GLY A 143 9.21 -8.57 17.65
CA GLY A 143 10.04 -7.90 18.65
C GLY A 143 11.11 -8.80 19.23
#